data_AF-A0A962YC57-F1
#
_entry.id   AF-A0A962YC57-F1
#
_cell.length_a   1.000
_cell.length_b   1.000
_cell.length_c   1.000
_cell.angle_alpha   90.00
_cell.angle_beta   90.00
_cell.angle_gamma   90.00
#
_symmetry.space_group_name_H-M   'P 1'
#
loop_
_entity.id
_entity.type
_entity.pdbx_description
1 polymer ?
#
loop_
_entity_poly.entity_id
_entity_poly.type
_entity_poly.pdbx_seq_one_letter_code
_entity_poly.pdbx_strand_id
1 'polypeptide(L)'
;VIAKWLMTEARIILLNDPTRGIDVGTKQEIYQLLRKLADQGVAILFYSTDYEELIGCCDRVAIFYDGQLTRELSGASITEHNIVASSLNLPLEATLPEEQAL
;
A
#
# COMPACT_ATOMS: atom_id res chain seq x y z
N VAL A 1 13.68 4.56 14.59
CA VAL A 1 14.22 5.47 13.53
C VAL A 1 13.15 6.41 12.99
N ILE A 2 11.93 5.94 12.70
CA ILE A 2 10.78 6.77 12.24
C ILE A 2 10.61 8.06 13.06
N ALA A 3 10.68 8.00 14.39
CA ALA A 3 10.57 9.19 15.25
C ALA A 3 11.53 10.33 14.88
N LYS A 4 12.77 10.04 14.47
CA LYS A 4 13.73 11.07 14.02
C LYS A 4 13.30 11.74 12.73
N TRP A 5 12.64 11.02 11.83
CA TRP A 5 12.14 11.56 10.57
C TRP A 5 10.90 12.42 10.78
N LEU A 6 10.06 12.09 11.75
CA LEU A 6 8.91 12.95 12.08
C LEU A 6 9.33 14.33 12.59
N MET A 7 10.50 14.44 13.21
CA MET A 7 11.05 15.70 13.69
C MET A 7 11.56 16.62 12.56
N THR A 8 11.67 16.13 11.32
CA THR A 8 12.19 16.95 10.20
C THR A 8 11.10 17.75 9.48
N GLU A 9 9.84 17.64 9.90
CA GLU A 9 8.69 18.30 9.26
C GLU A 9 8.64 18.06 7.73
N ALA A 10 9.04 16.85 7.31
CA ALA A 10 9.13 16.52 5.90
C ALA A 10 7.74 16.54 5.24
N ARG A 11 7.65 17.21 4.08
CA ARG A 11 6.45 17.18 3.22
C ARG A 11 6.32 15.89 2.43
N ILE A 12 7.43 15.17 2.25
CA ILE A 12 7.50 13.91 1.50
C ILE A 12 8.33 12.92 2.31
N ILE A 13 7.80 11.71 2.53
CA ILE A 13 8.46 10.63 3.25
C ILE A 13 8.61 9.43 2.30
N LEU A 14 9.84 8.92 2.19
CA LEU A 14 10.17 7.73 1.41
C LEU A 14 10.53 6.59 2.35
N LEU A 15 9.86 5.44 2.23
CA LEU A 15 10.08 4.27 3.08
C LEU A 15 10.36 3.02 2.24
N ASN A 16 11.13 2.09 2.82
CA ASN A 16 11.45 0.81 2.22
C ASN A 16 11.18 -0.29 3.25
N ASP A 17 10.13 -1.09 3.02
CA ASP A 17 9.59 -2.09 3.95
C ASP A 17 9.45 -1.55 5.39
N PRO A 18 8.58 -0.54 5.63
CA PRO A 18 8.54 0.20 6.88
C PRO A 18 8.29 -0.63 8.14
N THR A 19 7.64 -1.81 8.03
CA THR A 19 7.37 -2.67 9.19
C THR A 19 8.11 -4.00 9.19
N ARG A 20 9.15 -4.16 8.35
CA ARG A 20 9.94 -5.40 8.34
C ARG A 20 10.63 -5.64 9.68
N GLY A 21 10.43 -6.82 10.25
CA GLY A 21 10.98 -7.21 11.54
C GLY A 21 10.24 -6.62 12.75
N ILE A 22 9.07 -6.02 12.54
CA ILE A 22 8.15 -5.58 13.60
C ILE A 22 7.11 -6.67 13.80
N ASP A 23 6.72 -6.92 15.05
CA ASP A 23 5.66 -7.88 15.37
C ASP A 23 4.29 -7.39 14.85
N VAL A 24 3.40 -8.34 14.58
CA VAL A 24 2.08 -8.06 13.99
C VAL A 24 1.25 -7.10 14.86
N GLY A 25 1.43 -7.12 16.19
CA GLY A 25 0.70 -6.23 17.10
C GLY A 25 1.11 -4.77 16.94
N THR A 26 2.41 -4.51 16.86
CA THR A 26 2.95 -3.15 16.71
C THR A 26 2.84 -2.60 15.28
N LYS A 27 2.70 -3.44 14.24
CA LYS A 27 2.50 -2.97 12.85
C LYS A 27 1.33 -2.00 12.71
N GLN A 28 0.22 -2.28 13.39
CA GLN A 28 -1.00 -1.47 13.30
C GLN A 28 -0.79 -0.03 13.80
N GLU A 29 0.04 0.16 14.82
CA GLU A 29 0.37 1.50 15.31
C GLU A 29 1.16 2.31 14.27
N ILE A 30 2.06 1.64 13.54
CA ILE A 30 2.80 2.28 12.44
C ILE A 30 1.85 2.65 11.30
N TYR A 31 0.90 1.77 10.94
CA TYR A 31 -0.07 2.06 9.88
C TYR A 31 -0.91 3.30 10.22
N GLN A 32 -1.43 3.36 11.45
CA GLN A 32 -2.21 4.50 11.93
C GLN A 32 -1.38 5.79 11.92
N LEU A 33 -0.11 5.72 12.30
CA LEU A 33 0.81 6.85 12.24
C LEU A 33 1.02 7.34 10.80
N LEU A 34 1.31 6.43 9.86
CA LEU A 34 1.50 6.78 8.45
C LEU A 34 0.23 7.39 7.86
N ARG A 35 -0.93 6.79 8.14
CA ARG A 35 -2.23 7.30 7.70
C ARG A 35 -2.50 8.71 8.25
N LYS A 36 -2.25 8.93 9.54
CA LYS A 36 -2.42 10.25 10.17
C LYS A 36 -1.54 11.32 9.51
N LEU A 37 -0.30 10.97 9.15
CA LEU A 37 0.60 11.89 8.46
C LEU A 37 0.10 12.20 7.05
N ALA A 38 -0.37 11.19 6.33
CA ALA A 38 -0.99 11.37 5.01
C ALA A 38 -2.21 12.29 5.08
N ASP A 39 -3.09 12.09 6.06
CA ASP A 39 -4.27 12.93 6.30
C ASP A 39 -3.91 14.37 6.69
N GLN A 40 -2.70 14.60 7.23
CA GLN A 40 -2.15 15.94 7.49
C GLN A 40 -1.52 16.59 6.25
N GLY A 41 -1.57 15.94 5.09
CA GLY A 41 -1.04 16.44 3.82
C GLY A 41 0.42 16.09 3.55
N VAL A 42 1.03 15.19 4.34
CA VAL A 42 2.37 14.66 4.06
C VAL A 42 2.25 13.60 2.96
N ALA A 43 3.01 13.74 1.88
CA ALA A 43 3.06 12.71 0.85
C ALA A 43 3.94 11.54 1.33
N ILE A 44 3.41 10.32 1.26
CA ILE A 44 4.15 9.11 1.65
C ILE A 44 4.25 8.20 0.44
N LEU A 45 5.47 7.83 0.07
CA LEU A 45 5.75 6.81 -0.93
C LEU A 45 6.55 5.71 -0.25
N PHE A 46 6.07 4.48 -0.33
CA PHE A 46 6.81 3.35 0.19
C PHE A 46 6.75 2.14 -0.72
N TYR A 47 7.82 1.36 -0.65
CA TYR A 47 7.88 0.02 -1.19
C TYR A 47 7.60 -0.97 -0.06
N SER A 48 6.82 -2.00 -0.36
CA SER A 48 6.53 -3.09 0.56
C SER A 48 6.39 -4.42 -0.18
N THR A 49 6.86 -5.50 0.45
CA THR A 49 6.55 -6.88 0.06
C THR A 49 5.34 -7.47 0.80
N ASP A 50 4.73 -6.72 1.72
CA ASP A 50 3.61 -7.16 2.55
C ASP A 50 2.32 -6.51 2.05
N TYR A 51 1.39 -7.31 1.52
CA TYR A 51 0.14 -6.79 0.98
C TYR A 51 -0.74 -6.15 2.05
N GLU A 52 -0.62 -6.54 3.33
CA GLU A 52 -1.39 -5.91 4.41
C GLU A 52 -0.98 -4.45 4.61
N GLU A 53 0.31 -4.12 4.45
CA GLU A 53 0.79 -2.74 4.48
C GLU A 53 0.16 -1.92 3.35
N LEU A 54 0.13 -2.49 2.15
CA LEU A 54 -0.41 -1.85 0.96
C LEU A 54 -1.90 -1.57 1.11
N ILE A 55 -2.68 -2.57 1.54
CA ILE A 55 -4.12 -2.47 1.75
C ILE A 55 -4.46 -1.48 2.89
N GLY A 56 -3.70 -1.53 3.99
CA GLY A 56 -3.99 -0.71 5.18
C GLY A 56 -3.58 0.75 5.07
N CYS A 57 -2.59 1.08 4.23
CA CYS A 57 -1.99 2.41 4.22
C CYS A 57 -2.12 3.17 2.90
N CYS A 58 -2.22 2.48 1.76
CA CYS A 58 -2.09 3.13 0.45
C CYS A 58 -3.44 3.60 -0.11
N ASP A 59 -3.47 4.83 -0.62
CA ASP A 59 -4.55 5.28 -1.51
C ASP A 59 -4.41 4.71 -2.93
N ARG A 60 -3.15 4.47 -3.35
CA ARG A 60 -2.75 3.98 -4.68
C ARG A 60 -1.56 3.02 -4.55
N VAL A 61 -1.57 1.94 -5.32
CA VAL A 61 -0.48 0.96 -5.38
C VAL A 61 -0.02 0.80 -6.82
N ALA A 62 1.24 1.15 -7.07
CA ALA A 62 1.91 0.98 -8.35
C ALA A 62 2.64 -0.36 -8.39
N ILE A 63 2.33 -1.22 -9.35
CA ILE A 63 2.88 -2.58 -9.43
C ILE A 63 3.84 -2.68 -10.60
N PHE A 64 5.07 -3.09 -10.28
CA PHE A 64 6.13 -3.30 -11.25
C PHE A 64 6.27 -4.78 -11.57
N TYR A 65 6.42 -5.11 -12.86
CA TYR A 65 6.77 -6.44 -13.35
C TYR A 65 7.77 -6.29 -14.49
N ASP A 66 8.84 -7.09 -14.46
CA ASP A 66 9.92 -7.06 -15.46
C ASP A 66 10.49 -5.64 -15.71
N GLY A 67 10.70 -4.89 -14.63
CA GLY A 67 11.25 -3.53 -14.68
C GLY A 67 10.28 -2.45 -15.19
N GLN A 68 9.03 -2.78 -15.48
CA GLN A 68 8.02 -1.84 -15.97
C GLN A 68 6.85 -1.70 -15.01
N LEU A 69 6.29 -0.50 -14.93
CA LEU A 69 5.01 -0.27 -14.26
C LEU A 69 3.89 -0.89 -15.11
N THR A 70 3.35 -2.02 -14.68
CA THR A 70 2.35 -2.76 -15.45
C THR A 70 0.93 -2.45 -15.01
N ARG A 71 0.71 -2.14 -13.74
CA ARG A 71 -0.63 -1.88 -13.17
C ARG A 71 -0.58 -0.82 -12.07
N GLU A 72 -1.72 -0.17 -11.90
CA GLU A 72 -1.99 0.70 -10.77
C GLU A 72 -3.33 0.30 -10.16
N LEU A 73 -3.35 0.08 -8.84
CA LEU A 73 -4.56 -0.21 -8.06
C LEU A 73 -4.89 1.01 -7.19
N SER A 74 -6.18 1.26 -6.98
CA SER A 74 -6.67 2.38 -6.17
C SER A 74 -7.99 2.06 -5.48
N GLY A 75 -8.20 2.61 -4.28
CA GLY A 75 -9.45 2.43 -3.53
C GLY A 75 -9.80 0.96 -3.33
N ALA A 76 -11.06 0.58 -3.61
CA ALA A 76 -11.57 -0.77 -3.40
C ALA A 76 -10.89 -1.87 -4.26
N SER A 77 -10.09 -1.49 -5.26
CA SER A 77 -9.33 -2.45 -6.06
C SER A 77 -8.02 -2.91 -5.40
N ILE A 78 -7.59 -2.24 -4.32
CA ILE A 78 -6.42 -2.65 -3.51
C ILE A 78 -6.85 -3.80 -2.61
N THR A 79 -6.86 -5.01 -3.17
CA THR A 79 -7.16 -6.25 -2.46
C THR A 79 -5.97 -7.19 -2.52
N GLU A 80 -5.86 -8.11 -1.56
CA GLU A 80 -4.81 -9.13 -1.56
C GLU A 80 -4.79 -9.87 -2.91
N HIS A 81 -5.95 -10.33 -3.38
CA HIS A 81 -6.09 -11.00 -4.66
C HIS A 81 -5.54 -10.17 -5.83
N ASN A 82 -5.96 -8.91 -5.94
CA ASN A 82 -5.55 -8.06 -7.05
C ASN A 82 -4.06 -7.71 -7.00
N ILE A 83 -3.51 -7.50 -5.80
CA ILE A 83 -2.07 -7.25 -5.60
C ILE A 83 -1.27 -8.47 -6.04
N VAL A 84 -1.61 -9.66 -5.55
CA VAL A 84 -0.89 -10.89 -5.85
C VAL A 84 -0.99 -11.23 -7.34
N ALA A 85 -2.21 -11.18 -7.91
CA ALA A 85 -2.42 -11.45 -9.33
C ALA A 85 -1.61 -10.47 -10.20
N SER A 86 -1.67 -9.17 -9.89
CA SER A 86 -0.91 -8.14 -10.62
C SER A 86 0.60 -8.33 -10.51
N SER A 87 1.11 -8.74 -9.35
CA SER A 87 2.55 -8.97 -9.10
C SER A 87 3.09 -10.16 -9.90
N LEU A 88 2.22 -11.11 -10.26
CA LEU A 88 2.53 -12.24 -11.13
C LEU A 88 2.19 -11.95 -12.60
N ASN A 89 1.76 -10.72 -12.91
CA ASN A 89 1.27 -10.29 -14.22
C ASN A 89 0.10 -11.13 -14.75
N LEU A 90 -0.76 -11.60 -13.86
CA LEU A 90 -1.98 -12.32 -14.20
C LEU A 90 -3.14 -11.34 -14.47
N PRO A 91 -4.13 -11.72 -15.30
CA PRO A 91 -5.34 -10.94 -15.47
C PRO A 91 -6.12 -10.82 -14.15
N LEU A 92 -6.74 -9.67 -13.92
CA LEU A 92 -7.65 -9.48 -12.79
C LEU A 92 -9.01 -10.02 -13.17
N GLU A 93 -9.63 -10.80 -12.29
CA GLU A 93 -11.05 -11.14 -12.46
C GLU A 93 -11.87 -9.84 -12.36
N ALA A 94 -12.67 -9.58 -13.40
CA ALA A 94 -13.58 -8.45 -13.37
C ALA A 94 -14.56 -8.66 -12.21
N THR A 95 -14.71 -7.67 -11.34
CA THR A 95 -15.81 -7.64 -10.38
C THR A 95 -17.09 -7.56 -11.19
N LEU A 96 -17.75 -8.70 -11.43
CA LEU A 96 -19.04 -8.74 -12.08
C LEU A 96 -20.01 -7.90 -11.23
N PRO A 97 -20.74 -6.93 -11.80
CA PRO A 97 -21.81 -6.25 -11.08
C PRO A 97 -22.79 -7.30 -10.55
N GLU A 98 -23.17 -7.19 -9.28
CA GLU A 98 -24.09 -8.13 -8.61
C GLU A 98 -25.47 -8.26 -9.30
N GLU A 99 -25.78 -7.44 -10.30
CA GLU A 99 -27.05 -7.48 -11.06
C GLU A 99 -27.15 -8.59 -12.13
N GLN A 100 -26.09 -9.35 -12.43
CA GLN A 100 -26.12 -10.39 -13.47
C GLN A 100 -26.08 -11.83 -12.93
N ALA A 101 -26.15 -12.03 -11.61
CA ALA A 101 -26.19 -13.35 -10.98
C ALA A 101 -27.64 -13.84 -10.74
N LEU A 102 -28.52 -13.68 -11.73
CA LEU A 102 -29.88 -14.23 -11.71
C LEU A 102 -29.95 -15.58 -12.45
#